data_AF-A0A1H8B919-F1
#
_entry.id   AF-A0A1H8B919-F1
#
_cell.length_a   1.000
_cell.length_b   1.000
_cell.length_c   1.000
_cell.angle_alpha   90.00
_cell.angle_beta   90.00
_cell.angle_gamma   90.00
#
_symmetry.space_group_name_H-M   'P 1'
#
loop_
_entity.id
_entity.type
_entity.pdbx_description
1 polymer ?
#
loop_
_entity_poly.entity_id
_entity_poly.type
_entity_poly.pdbx_seq_one_letter_code
_entity_poly.pdbx_strand_id
1 'polypeptide(L)'
;MRSKMVYESNSHTYFRGAGGSSLYPFFKRVFEVVFSIALLLFTLPVLVLTAIAIKLESPGPVFYKQERVGLNGRTFNIIKLRSMRTDAEKNGPQWAAKNDPRVTQVGKFIRKTRIDEIPQLINVLRGDMSLIGPRPERPMFTEQFDKEIPGFKKRLAVKPGLTGWAQVNGGYEATPAEKLQMDLYYIRNQSFRLDMQILLRTVWVVISGSGAR
;
A
#
# COMPACT_ATOMS: atom_id res chain seq x y z
N MET A 1 7.86 23.63 8.58
CA MET A 1 7.14 24.61 7.73
C MET A 1 7.62 24.61 6.27
N ARG A 2 8.93 24.49 5.99
CA ARG A 2 9.50 24.36 4.62
C ARG A 2 9.04 23.13 3.82
N SER A 3 8.81 21.98 4.46
CA SER A 3 8.41 20.73 3.77
C SER A 3 7.02 20.82 3.14
N LYS A 4 6.04 21.42 3.83
CA LYS A 4 4.64 21.57 3.37
C LYS A 4 4.53 22.34 2.05
N MET A 5 5.28 23.45 1.91
CA MET A 5 5.29 24.29 0.70
C MET A 5 5.88 23.58 -0.53
N VAL A 6 6.83 22.65 -0.35
CA VAL A 6 7.43 21.88 -1.45
C VAL A 6 6.46 20.82 -1.99
N TYR A 7 5.59 20.26 -1.14
CA TYR A 7 4.58 19.28 -1.58
C TYR A 7 3.35 19.94 -2.24
N GLU A 8 2.88 21.06 -1.69
CA GLU A 8 1.73 21.77 -2.27
C GLU A 8 2.03 22.29 -3.68
N SER A 9 3.22 22.86 -3.92
CA SER A 9 3.58 23.34 -5.27
C SER A 9 3.78 22.22 -6.31
N ASN A 10 4.17 21.01 -5.87
CA ASN A 10 4.43 19.89 -6.77
C ASN A 10 3.22 19.00 -7.05
N SER A 11 2.27 18.89 -6.11
CA SER A 11 1.03 18.13 -6.36
C SER A 11 0.27 18.71 -7.57
N HIS A 12 0.21 20.04 -7.68
CA HIS A 12 -0.41 20.72 -8.83
C HIS A 12 0.35 20.53 -10.15
N THR A 13 1.67 20.33 -10.14
CA THR A 13 2.46 20.15 -11.37
C THR A 13 2.39 18.74 -11.93
N TYR A 14 2.24 17.69 -11.09
CA TYR A 14 2.06 16.32 -11.59
C TYR A 14 0.69 16.05 -12.21
N PHE A 15 -0.36 16.77 -11.77
CA PHE A 15 -1.69 16.70 -12.41
C PHE A 15 -1.83 17.58 -13.66
N ARG A 16 -0.80 18.39 -14.01
CA ARG A 16 -0.84 19.35 -15.12
C ARG A 16 -0.07 18.90 -16.38
N GLY A 17 -0.07 17.60 -16.67
CA GLY A 17 0.25 17.11 -18.01
C GLY A 17 -0.92 17.38 -18.96
N ALA A 18 -0.80 18.42 -19.78
CA ALA A 18 -1.73 18.90 -20.82
C ALA A 18 -2.98 19.65 -20.33
N GLY A 19 -3.23 20.82 -20.95
CA GLY A 19 -4.38 21.67 -20.67
C GLY A 19 -5.71 20.95 -20.90
N GLY A 20 -6.49 20.87 -19.83
CA GLY A 20 -7.80 20.22 -19.76
C GLY A 20 -7.98 19.66 -18.36
N SER A 21 -9.12 19.94 -17.72
CA SER A 21 -9.48 19.28 -16.47
C SER A 21 -9.64 17.79 -16.75
N SER A 22 -8.57 17.02 -16.59
CA SER A 22 -8.59 15.57 -16.78
C SER A 22 -9.68 14.97 -15.90
N LEU A 23 -10.65 14.27 -16.50
CA LEU A 23 -11.70 13.57 -15.77
C LEU A 23 -11.15 12.34 -15.01
N TYR A 24 -9.88 11.99 -15.22
CA TYR A 24 -9.24 10.83 -14.63
C TYR A 24 -9.34 10.77 -13.10
N PRO A 25 -9.01 11.82 -12.31
CA PRO A 25 -9.06 11.72 -10.84
C PRO A 25 -10.49 11.45 -10.33
N PHE A 26 -11.50 12.00 -11.00
CA PHE A 26 -12.90 11.76 -10.69
C PHE A 26 -13.30 10.32 -10.98
N PHE A 27 -13.08 9.83 -12.21
CA PHE A 27 -13.42 8.45 -12.58
C PHE A 27 -12.63 7.42 -11.77
N LYS A 28 -11.35 7.67 -11.52
CA LYS A 28 -10.53 6.86 -10.62
C LYS A 28 -11.17 6.77 -9.25
N ARG A 29 -11.56 7.90 -8.66
CA ARG A 29 -12.13 7.91 -7.31
C ARG A 29 -13.46 7.14 -7.24
N VAL A 30 -14.35 7.34 -8.22
CA VAL A 30 -15.62 6.61 -8.29
C VAL A 30 -15.37 5.11 -8.41
N PHE A 31 -14.49 4.71 -9.33
CA PHE A 31 -14.11 3.31 -9.52
C PHE A 31 -13.54 2.70 -8.23
N GLU A 32 -12.62 3.40 -7.55
CA GLU A 32 -11.98 2.90 -6.33
C GLU A 32 -12.96 2.70 -5.19
N VAL A 33 -13.94 3.59 -5.03
CA VAL A 33 -14.98 3.46 -4.00
C VAL A 33 -15.88 2.26 -4.30
N VAL A 34 -16.42 2.17 -5.52
CA VAL A 34 -17.31 1.08 -5.92
C VAL A 34 -16.60 -0.27 -5.83
N PHE A 35 -15.38 -0.36 -6.37
CA PHE A 35 -14.58 -1.58 -6.34
C PHE A 35 -14.21 -2.00 -4.92
N SER A 36 -13.83 -1.05 -4.05
CA SER A 36 -13.49 -1.35 -2.66
C SER A 36 -14.69 -1.86 -1.85
N ILE A 37 -15.88 -1.28 -2.06
CA ILE A 37 -17.12 -1.75 -1.42
C ILE A 37 -17.46 -3.16 -1.90
N ALA A 38 -17.48 -3.37 -3.21
CA ALA A 38 -17.79 -4.67 -3.81
C ALA A 38 -16.83 -5.76 -3.31
N LEU A 39 -15.52 -5.47 -3.30
CA LEU A 39 -14.50 -6.43 -2.85
C LEU A 39 -14.59 -6.71 -1.34
N LEU A 40 -14.87 -5.71 -0.51
CA LEU A 40 -15.08 -5.91 0.93
C LEU A 40 -16.30 -6.79 1.21
N LEU A 41 -17.43 -6.56 0.53
CA LEU A 41 -18.63 -7.38 0.68
C LEU A 41 -18.39 -8.82 0.21
N PHE A 42 -17.76 -8.98 -0.95
CA PHE A 42 -17.43 -10.29 -1.52
C PHE A 42 -16.48 -11.09 -0.62
N THR A 43 -15.49 -10.44 -0.02
CA THR A 43 -14.48 -11.10 0.84
C THR A 43 -14.88 -11.19 2.30
N LEU A 44 -16.05 -10.67 2.69
CA LEU A 44 -16.50 -10.65 4.08
C LEU A 44 -16.51 -12.03 4.76
N PRO A 45 -17.01 -13.12 4.13
CA PRO A 45 -16.95 -14.45 4.74
C PRO A 45 -15.51 -14.91 5.03
N VAL A 46 -14.59 -14.65 4.10
CA VAL A 46 -13.17 -14.99 4.24
C VAL A 46 -12.52 -14.19 5.37
N LEU A 47 -12.85 -12.89 5.49
CA LEU A 47 -12.37 -12.04 6.59
C LEU A 47 -12.85 -12.54 7.96
N VAL A 48 -14.11 -12.96 8.07
CA VAL A 48 -14.67 -13.50 9.32
C VAL A 48 -13.98 -14.81 9.72
N LEU A 49 -13.85 -15.76 8.78
CA LEU A 49 -13.15 -17.03 9.04
C LEU A 49 -11.69 -16.80 9.43
N THR A 50 -11.02 -15.87 8.75
CA THR A 50 -9.63 -15.52 9.07
C THR A 50 -9.52 -14.87 10.46
N ALA A 51 -10.46 -14.00 10.83
CA ALA A 51 -10.51 -13.38 12.15
C ALA A 51 -10.64 -14.41 13.27
N ILE A 52 -11.49 -15.43 13.06
CA ILE A 52 -11.65 -16.56 13.99
C ILE A 52 -10.33 -17.34 14.09
N ALA A 53 -9.71 -17.70 12.97
CA ALA A 53 -8.44 -18.43 12.95
C ALA A 53 -7.32 -17.68 13.70
N ILE A 54 -7.21 -16.36 13.51
CA ILE A 54 -6.24 -15.51 14.23
C ILE A 54 -6.47 -15.54 15.75
N LYS A 55 -7.74 -15.51 16.18
CA LYS A 55 -8.13 -15.54 17.60
C LYS A 55 -7.88 -16.88 18.27
N LEU A 56 -8.09 -17.97 17.53
CA LEU A 56 -7.81 -19.32 18.01
C LEU A 56 -6.32 -19.59 18.12
N GLU A 57 -5.51 -19.03 17.23
CA GLU A 57 -4.06 -19.25 17.22
C GLU A 57 -3.30 -18.41 18.26
N SER A 58 -3.71 -17.16 18.50
CA SER A 58 -2.97 -16.26 19.39
C SER A 58 -3.84 -15.21 20.10
N PRO A 59 -3.56 -14.88 21.38
CA PRO A 59 -4.30 -13.86 22.11
C PRO A 59 -4.09 -12.46 21.53
N GLY A 60 -5.03 -11.54 21.79
CA GLY A 60 -4.96 -10.12 21.38
C GLY A 60 -5.89 -9.75 20.20
N PRO A 61 -5.70 -8.56 19.59
CA PRO A 61 -6.60 -8.03 18.57
C PRO A 61 -6.45 -8.70 17.21
N VAL A 62 -7.57 -8.85 16.46
CA VAL A 62 -7.57 -9.36 15.08
C VAL A 62 -6.90 -8.39 14.13
N PHE A 63 -7.20 -7.10 14.27
CA PHE A 63 -6.65 -6.07 13.41
C PHE A 63 -5.34 -5.51 13.97
N TYR A 64 -4.40 -5.28 13.07
CA TYR A 64 -3.18 -4.54 13.32
C TYR A 64 -3.25 -3.19 12.62
N LYS A 65 -2.81 -2.14 13.34
CA LYS A 65 -2.71 -0.78 12.82
C LYS A 65 -1.25 -0.35 12.84
N GLN A 66 -0.78 0.26 11.75
CA GLN A 66 0.59 0.76 11.66
C GLN A 66 0.63 2.13 10.99
N GLU A 67 1.37 3.05 11.59
CA GLU A 67 1.55 4.37 10.99
C GLU A 67 2.33 4.27 9.67
N ARG A 68 1.88 5.07 8.71
CA ARG A 68 2.36 5.14 7.34
C ARG A 68 2.34 6.57 6.83
N VAL A 69 3.25 6.87 5.91
CA VAL A 69 3.30 8.16 5.22
C VAL A 69 2.45 8.09 3.96
N GLY A 70 1.54 9.05 3.80
CA GLY A 70 0.66 9.19 2.65
C GLY A 70 0.88 10.48 1.88
N LEU A 71 -0.17 10.94 1.21
CA LEU A 71 -0.14 12.11 0.33
C LEU A 71 0.44 13.34 1.04
N ASN A 72 1.40 14.00 0.38
CA ASN A 72 2.07 15.21 0.87
C ASN A 72 2.72 15.03 2.26
N GLY A 73 3.13 13.80 2.59
CA GLY A 73 3.79 13.47 3.85
C GLY A 73 2.85 13.33 5.05
N ARG A 74 1.52 13.39 4.86
CA ARG A 74 0.56 13.21 5.97
C ARG A 74 0.58 11.77 6.45
N THR A 75 0.63 11.55 7.76
CA THR A 75 0.59 10.20 8.31
C THR A 75 -0.84 9.68 8.46
N PHE A 76 -1.01 8.37 8.33
CA PHE A 76 -2.27 7.66 8.56
C PHE A 76 -1.98 6.25 9.09
N ASN A 77 -3.00 5.61 9.68
CA ASN A 77 -2.90 4.23 10.14
C ASN A 77 -3.43 3.26 9.09
N ILE A 78 -2.54 2.42 8.56
CA ILE A 78 -2.93 1.31 7.68
C ILE A 78 -3.63 0.24 8.52
N ILE A 79 -4.68 -0.37 7.97
CA ILE A 79 -5.45 -1.42 8.64
C ILE A 79 -5.15 -2.76 7.98
N LYS A 80 -4.75 -3.77 8.77
CA LYS A 80 -4.47 -5.13 8.29
C LYS A 80 -5.02 -6.17 9.25
N LEU A 81 -5.15 -7.40 8.78
CA LEU A 81 -5.26 -8.53 9.71
C LEU A 81 -3.89 -8.81 10.33
N ARG A 82 -3.89 -9.14 11.61
CA ARG A 82 -2.68 -9.47 12.35
C ARG A 82 -2.11 -10.79 11.85
N SER A 83 -0.91 -10.75 11.29
CA SER A 83 -0.16 -11.91 10.79
C SER A 83 1.09 -12.23 11.60
N MET A 84 1.34 -11.47 12.68
CA MET A 84 2.48 -11.62 13.57
C MET A 84 2.03 -11.66 15.03
N ARG A 85 2.86 -12.22 15.90
CA ARG A 85 2.65 -12.22 17.35
C ARG A 85 2.59 -10.79 17.91
N THR A 86 1.94 -10.59 19.04
CA THR A 86 1.80 -9.26 19.68
C THR A 86 3.11 -8.68 20.19
N ASP A 87 4.11 -9.52 20.45
CA ASP A 87 5.47 -9.15 20.85
C ASP A 87 6.42 -8.89 19.66
N ALA A 88 5.93 -8.94 18.41
CA ALA A 88 6.74 -8.84 17.21
C ALA A 88 7.55 -7.54 17.08
N GLU A 89 7.08 -6.45 17.68
CA GLU A 89 7.76 -5.14 17.68
C GLU A 89 8.39 -4.80 19.03
N LYS A 90 8.63 -5.78 19.93
CA LYS A 90 9.25 -5.54 21.24
C LYS A 90 10.63 -4.86 21.14
N ASN A 91 11.36 -5.12 20.06
CA ASN A 91 12.66 -4.52 19.76
C ASN A 91 12.58 -3.35 18.77
N GLY A 92 11.38 -2.75 18.62
CA GLY A 92 11.12 -1.62 17.75
C GLY A 92 10.78 -1.95 16.29
N PRO A 93 10.60 -0.91 15.46
CA PRO A 93 10.32 -1.01 14.03
C PRO A 93 11.37 -1.80 13.24
N GLN A 94 10.97 -2.87 12.56
CA GLN A 94 11.88 -3.64 11.70
C GLN A 94 11.24 -3.94 10.34
N TRP A 95 12.07 -4.05 9.29
CA TRP A 95 11.63 -4.66 8.03
C TRP A 95 11.36 -6.14 8.26
N ALA A 96 10.26 -6.65 7.71
CA ALA A 96 10.00 -8.07 7.82
C ALA A 96 10.87 -8.81 6.79
N ALA A 97 11.63 -9.79 7.29
CA ALA A 97 12.46 -10.65 6.47
C ALA A 97 11.64 -11.78 5.81
N LYS A 98 12.26 -12.49 4.87
CA LYS A 98 11.76 -13.78 4.38
C LYS A 98 11.81 -14.79 5.54
N ASN A 99 10.75 -15.57 5.75
CA ASN A 99 10.63 -16.53 6.86
C ASN A 99 10.81 -15.93 8.27
N ASP A 100 10.27 -14.73 8.48
CA ASP A 100 10.35 -14.02 9.76
C ASP A 100 9.74 -14.85 10.92
N PRO A 101 10.49 -15.12 12.01
CA PRO A 101 10.05 -15.99 13.11
C PRO A 101 8.87 -15.41 13.90
N ARG A 102 8.56 -14.11 13.73
CA ARG A 102 7.46 -13.43 14.41
C ARG A 102 6.09 -13.73 13.78
N VAL A 103 6.09 -14.35 12.59
CA VAL A 103 4.89 -14.64 11.80
C VAL A 103 4.25 -15.92 12.30
N THR A 104 2.94 -15.86 12.60
CA THR A 104 2.19 -17.05 13.04
C THR A 104 1.89 -17.99 11.87
N GLN A 105 1.40 -19.20 12.12
CA GLN A 105 1.07 -20.16 11.05
C GLN A 105 -0.11 -19.66 10.21
N VAL A 106 -1.17 -19.14 10.83
CA VAL A 106 -2.25 -18.44 10.08
C VAL A 106 -1.66 -17.23 9.36
N GLY A 107 -0.78 -16.49 10.03
CA GLY A 107 -0.04 -15.35 9.49
C GLY A 107 0.69 -15.65 8.19
N LYS A 108 1.37 -16.80 8.10
CA LYS A 108 2.06 -17.27 6.88
C LYS A 108 1.08 -17.43 5.72
N PHE A 109 -0.05 -18.11 5.97
CA PHE A 109 -1.07 -18.33 4.94
C PHE A 109 -1.66 -17.00 4.43
N ILE A 110 -2.11 -16.13 5.33
CA ILE A 110 -2.80 -14.89 4.94
C ILE A 110 -1.88 -13.86 4.29
N ARG A 111 -0.58 -13.88 4.60
CA ARG A 111 0.44 -13.07 3.91
C ARG A 111 0.73 -13.61 2.51
N LYS A 112 0.74 -14.94 2.35
CA LYS A 112 0.96 -15.57 1.06
C LYS A 112 -0.18 -15.25 0.09
N THR A 113 -1.41 -15.30 0.58
CA THR A 113 -2.63 -15.04 -0.20
C THR A 113 -3.06 -13.57 -0.20
N ARG A 114 -2.32 -12.68 0.50
CA ARG A 114 -2.63 -11.24 0.65
C ARG A 114 -3.97 -10.93 1.34
N ILE A 115 -4.59 -11.93 1.97
CA ILE A 115 -5.83 -11.76 2.74
C ILE A 115 -5.62 -10.75 3.87
N ASP A 116 -4.40 -10.68 4.44
CA ASP A 116 -4.06 -9.74 5.49
C ASP A 116 -4.14 -8.26 5.07
N GLU A 117 -4.05 -7.97 3.78
CA GLU A 117 -4.08 -6.63 3.23
C GLU A 117 -5.49 -6.15 2.83
N ILE A 118 -6.50 -7.03 2.76
CA ILE A 118 -7.87 -6.69 2.39
C ILE A 118 -8.48 -5.56 3.26
N PRO A 119 -8.29 -5.51 4.60
CA PRO A 119 -8.82 -4.42 5.41
C PRO A 119 -8.33 -3.01 5.02
N GLN A 120 -7.24 -2.90 4.26
CA GLN A 120 -6.75 -1.61 3.73
C GLN A 120 -7.74 -0.97 2.75
N LEU A 121 -8.69 -1.72 2.18
CA LEU A 121 -9.78 -1.15 1.40
C LEU A 121 -10.59 -0.11 2.21
N ILE A 122 -10.64 -0.25 3.54
CA ILE A 122 -11.23 0.77 4.43
C ILE A 122 -10.44 2.09 4.36
N ASN A 123 -9.10 2.03 4.27
CA ASN A 123 -8.27 3.21 4.07
C ASN A 123 -8.50 3.85 2.70
N VAL A 124 -8.76 3.04 1.66
CA VAL A 124 -9.16 3.54 0.34
C VAL A 124 -10.49 4.28 0.43
N LEU A 125 -11.49 3.71 1.10
CA LEU A 125 -12.79 4.36 1.30
C LEU A 125 -12.67 5.68 2.07
N ARG A 126 -11.87 5.72 3.15
CA ARG A 126 -11.57 6.95 3.92
C ARG A 126 -10.81 8.02 3.13
N GLY A 127 -10.17 7.61 2.03
CA GLY A 127 -9.37 8.50 1.19
C GLY A 127 -7.94 8.69 1.66
N ASP A 128 -7.47 7.91 2.65
CA ASP A 128 -6.06 7.86 3.06
C ASP A 128 -5.19 7.22 1.97
N MET A 129 -5.75 6.21 1.30
CA MET A 129 -5.11 5.42 0.25
C MET A 129 -5.90 5.48 -1.06
N SER A 130 -5.25 4.98 -2.11
CA SER A 130 -5.75 4.70 -3.45
C SER A 130 -5.69 3.18 -3.68
N LEU A 131 -6.43 2.63 -4.66
CA LEU A 131 -6.20 1.22 -5.02
C LEU A 131 -4.82 1.08 -5.67
N ILE A 132 -4.49 2.01 -6.56
CA ILE A 132 -3.23 2.05 -7.30
C ILE A 132 -2.40 3.26 -6.88
N GLY A 133 -1.15 3.03 -6.50
CA GLY A 133 -0.19 4.07 -6.13
C GLY A 133 1.07 3.49 -5.50
N PRO A 134 2.06 4.32 -5.16
CA PRO A 134 3.25 3.90 -4.44
C PRO A 134 2.91 3.20 -3.12
N ARG A 135 3.59 2.12 -2.78
CA ARG A 135 3.37 1.44 -1.49
C ARG A 135 3.73 2.39 -0.33
N PRO A 136 2.86 2.55 0.68
CA PRO A 136 3.16 3.44 1.80
C PRO A 136 4.24 2.84 2.71
N GLU A 137 5.23 3.67 3.06
CA GLU A 137 6.32 3.31 3.97
C GLU A 137 6.10 3.87 5.38
N ARG A 138 6.81 3.32 6.36
CA ARG A 138 6.86 3.90 7.71
C ARG A 138 7.53 5.27 7.67
N PRO A 139 7.18 6.20 8.57
CA PRO A 139 7.87 7.49 8.69
C PRO A 139 9.38 7.33 8.84
N MET A 140 9.82 6.44 9.74
CA MET A 140 11.25 6.15 9.96
C MET A 140 12.00 5.76 8.68
N PHE A 141 11.43 4.84 7.89
CA PHE A 141 12.06 4.41 6.63
C PHE A 141 11.97 5.47 5.55
N THR A 142 10.89 6.24 5.51
CA THR A 142 10.76 7.36 4.56
C THR A 142 11.84 8.41 4.80
N GLU A 143 12.11 8.75 6.06
CA GLU A 143 13.18 9.67 6.43
C GLU A 143 14.58 9.08 6.19
N GLN A 144 14.77 7.79 6.46
CA GLN A 144 16.03 7.11 6.17
C GLN A 144 16.33 7.10 4.66
N PHE A 145 15.38 6.63 3.85
CA PHE A 145 15.59 6.53 2.40
C PHE A 145 15.71 7.90 1.73
N ASP A 146 15.08 8.95 2.25
CA ASP A 146 15.24 10.31 1.71
C ASP A 146 16.65 10.88 1.93
N LYS A 147 17.36 10.42 2.98
CA LYS A 147 18.77 10.74 3.20
C LYS A 147 19.69 9.94 2.27
N GLU A 148 19.37 8.68 2.03
CA GLU A 148 20.18 7.77 1.20
C GLU A 148 19.93 7.95 -0.30
N ILE A 149 18.70 8.30 -0.69
CA ILE A 149 18.22 8.35 -2.08
C ILE A 149 17.62 9.74 -2.32
N PRO A 150 18.34 10.63 -3.02
CA PRO A 150 17.88 12.00 -3.25
C PRO A 150 16.49 12.06 -3.90
N GLY A 151 15.57 12.75 -3.24
CA GLY A 151 14.21 12.94 -3.73
C GLY A 151 13.29 11.73 -3.55
N PHE A 152 13.61 10.80 -2.64
CA PHE A 152 12.74 9.67 -2.31
C PHE A 152 11.32 10.11 -1.97
N LYS A 153 11.16 11.22 -1.25
CA LYS A 153 9.83 11.74 -0.89
C LYS A 153 9.00 12.27 -2.07
N LYS A 154 9.55 12.40 -3.28
CA LYS A 154 8.75 12.76 -4.48
C LYS A 154 7.63 11.75 -4.76
N ARG A 155 7.80 10.49 -4.33
CA ARG A 155 6.74 9.46 -4.44
C ARG A 155 5.49 9.78 -3.61
N LEU A 156 5.57 10.71 -2.66
CA LEU A 156 4.45 11.14 -1.80
C LEU A 156 3.55 12.19 -2.46
N ALA A 157 3.80 12.55 -3.73
CA ALA A 157 3.00 13.51 -4.48
C ALA A 157 1.59 12.98 -4.85
N VAL A 158 1.36 11.67 -4.73
CA VAL A 158 0.07 11.01 -4.95
C VAL A 158 -0.31 10.17 -3.74
N LYS A 159 -1.59 9.78 -3.64
CA LYS A 159 -2.03 8.86 -2.58
C LYS A 159 -1.30 7.52 -2.71
N PRO A 160 -0.85 6.94 -1.59
CA PRO A 160 -0.26 5.61 -1.62
C PRO A 160 -1.28 4.56 -2.03
N GLY A 161 -0.80 3.49 -2.66
CA GLY A 161 -1.62 2.41 -3.21
C GLY A 161 -1.67 1.15 -2.34
N LEU A 162 -2.78 0.41 -2.44
CA LEU A 162 -2.84 -0.99 -2.02
C LEU A 162 -1.87 -1.83 -2.88
N THR A 163 -1.91 -1.61 -4.20
CA THR A 163 -0.96 -2.11 -5.19
C THR A 163 -0.42 -0.96 -6.05
N GLY A 164 0.54 -1.23 -6.93
CA GLY A 164 1.26 -0.18 -7.64
C GLY A 164 2.24 -0.73 -8.67
N TRP A 165 2.74 0.16 -9.54
CA TRP A 165 3.64 -0.21 -10.63
C TRP A 165 4.91 -0.89 -10.13
N ALA A 166 5.52 -0.37 -9.06
CA ALA A 166 6.70 -0.99 -8.44
C ALA A 166 6.39 -2.38 -7.85
N GLN A 167 5.20 -2.58 -7.29
CA GLN A 167 4.79 -3.85 -6.67
C GLN A 167 4.60 -4.96 -7.70
N VAL A 168 4.07 -4.64 -8.89
CA VAL A 168 3.80 -5.64 -9.94
C VAL A 168 4.97 -5.88 -10.89
N ASN A 169 5.98 -4.99 -10.95
CA ASN A 169 7.15 -5.16 -11.81
C ASN A 169 8.43 -5.51 -11.04
N GLY A 170 8.65 -4.92 -9.87
CA GLY A 170 9.87 -5.12 -9.08
C GLY A 170 9.79 -6.21 -8.01
N GLY A 171 8.58 -6.63 -7.66
CA GLY A 171 8.36 -7.65 -6.63
C GLY A 171 9.05 -7.31 -5.30
N TYR A 172 9.58 -8.35 -4.65
CA TYR A 172 10.26 -8.21 -3.36
C TYR A 172 11.73 -7.79 -3.48
N GLU A 173 12.35 -8.11 -4.59
CA GLU A 173 13.80 -7.99 -4.80
C GLU A 173 14.23 -6.58 -5.17
N ALA A 174 13.32 -5.75 -5.69
CA ALA A 174 13.61 -4.37 -6.02
C ALA A 174 14.06 -3.56 -4.78
N THR A 175 15.20 -2.90 -4.93
CA THR A 175 15.76 -1.95 -3.98
C THR A 175 14.84 -0.73 -3.80
N PRO A 176 14.97 0.03 -2.70
CA PRO A 176 14.20 1.27 -2.53
C PRO A 176 14.42 2.29 -3.67
N ALA A 177 15.60 2.31 -4.28
CA ALA A 177 15.93 3.19 -5.41
C ALA A 177 15.19 2.77 -6.69
N GLU A 178 15.16 1.48 -7.03
CA GLU A 178 14.41 0.97 -8.19
C GLU A 178 12.91 1.17 -8.00
N LYS A 179 12.41 0.92 -6.78
CA LYS A 179 11.01 1.22 -6.41
C LYS A 179 10.68 2.69 -6.63
N LEU A 180 11.56 3.60 -6.22
CA LEU A 180 11.37 5.04 -6.46
C LEU A 180 11.27 5.35 -7.95
N GLN A 181 12.14 4.79 -8.80
CA GLN A 181 12.09 5.02 -10.25
C GLN A 181 10.75 4.55 -10.86
N MET A 182 10.29 3.36 -10.46
CA MET A 182 8.99 2.81 -10.89
C MET A 182 7.80 3.64 -10.39
N ASP A 183 7.87 4.14 -9.15
CA ASP A 183 6.83 5.01 -8.60
C ASP A 183 6.79 6.36 -9.33
N LEU A 184 7.95 6.94 -9.65
CA LEU A 184 8.03 8.18 -10.45
C LEU A 184 7.57 7.97 -11.89
N TYR A 185 7.75 6.77 -12.46
CA TYR A 185 7.13 6.42 -13.73
C TYR A 185 5.61 6.42 -13.62
N TYR A 186 5.05 5.76 -12.61
CA TYR A 186 3.60 5.74 -12.39
C TYR A 186 3.03 7.15 -12.22
N ILE A 187 3.63 7.97 -11.36
CA ILE A 187 3.18 9.35 -11.07
C ILE A 187 3.16 10.21 -12.34
N ARG A 188 4.13 10.03 -13.25
CA ARG A 188 4.20 10.79 -14.51
C ARG A 188 3.21 10.29 -15.58
N ASN A 189 2.76 9.05 -15.49
CA ASN A 189 1.98 8.38 -16.55
C ASN A 189 0.60 7.93 -16.06
N GLN A 190 0.08 8.55 -14.99
CA GLN A 190 -1.20 8.16 -14.40
C GLN A 190 -2.32 8.24 -15.43
N SER A 191 -2.97 7.11 -15.67
CA SER A 191 -4.09 6.98 -16.60
C SER A 191 -4.93 5.79 -16.19
N PHE A 192 -6.21 5.80 -16.59
CA PHE A 192 -7.11 4.67 -16.32
C PHE A 192 -6.60 3.36 -16.94
N ARG A 193 -6.00 3.45 -18.14
CA ARG A 193 -5.38 2.29 -18.82
C ARG A 193 -4.23 1.70 -18.00
N LEU A 194 -3.33 2.54 -17.48
CA LEU A 194 -2.22 2.07 -16.64
C LEU A 194 -2.73 1.47 -15.32
N ASP A 195 -3.74 2.09 -14.71
CA ASP A 195 -4.37 1.56 -13.49
C ASP A 195 -4.97 0.15 -13.74
N MET A 196 -5.69 -0.06 -14.85
CA MET A 196 -6.23 -1.38 -15.20
C MET A 196 -5.13 -2.41 -15.47
N GLN A 197 -4.06 -2.02 -16.16
CA GLN A 197 -2.90 -2.89 -16.38
C GLN A 197 -2.28 -3.34 -15.05
N ILE A 198 -2.15 -2.43 -14.08
CA ILE A 198 -1.63 -2.76 -12.75
C ILE A 198 -2.59 -3.68 -12.00
N LEU A 199 -3.90 -3.46 -12.05
CA LEU A 199 -4.88 -4.36 -11.42
C LEU A 199 -4.81 -5.78 -11.98
N LEU A 200 -4.80 -5.95 -13.30
CA LEU A 200 -4.71 -7.27 -13.93
C LEU A 200 -3.41 -7.98 -13.55
N ARG A 201 -2.28 -7.27 -13.55
CA ARG A 201 -1.00 -7.84 -13.08
C ARG A 201 -1.02 -8.16 -11.59
N THR A 202 -1.74 -7.38 -10.78
CA THR A 202 -1.89 -7.65 -9.34
C THR A 202 -2.61 -8.98 -9.13
N VAL A 203 -3.72 -9.22 -9.84
CA VAL A 203 -4.44 -10.51 -9.79
C VAL A 203 -3.50 -11.66 -10.15
N TRP A 204 -2.72 -11.52 -11.22
CA TRP A 204 -1.73 -12.53 -11.61
C TRP A 204 -0.70 -12.79 -10.51
N VAL A 205 -0.09 -11.75 -9.93
CA VAL A 205 0.92 -11.86 -8.86
C VAL A 205 0.35 -12.51 -7.60
N VAL A 206 -0.91 -12.24 -7.25
CA VAL A 206 -1.57 -12.87 -6.10
C VAL A 206 -1.85 -14.35 -6.36
N ILE A 207 -2.33 -14.71 -7.56
CA ILE A 207 -2.64 -16.11 -7.93
C ILE A 207 -1.36 -16.93 -8.06
N SER A 208 -0.34 -16.40 -8.73
CA SER A 208 0.92 -17.10 -8.98
C SER A 208 1.81 -17.21 -7.73
N GLY A 209 1.54 -16.40 -6.70
CA GLY A 209 2.39 -16.29 -5.51
C GLY A 209 3.76 -15.67 -5.78
N SER A 210 4.03 -15.17 -7.00
CA SER A 210 5.35 -14.64 -7.43
C SER A 210 5.77 -13.35 -6.73
N GLY A 211 4.90 -12.78 -5.89
CA GLY A 211 5.21 -11.65 -5.01
C GLY A 211 4.82 -11.89 -3.56
N ALA A 212 4.44 -13.12 -3.20
CA ALA A 212 4.03 -13.51 -1.85
C ALA A 212 5.25 -13.69 -0.93
N ARG A 213 5.08 -13.39 0.36
CA ARG A 213 6.09 -13.63 1.41
C ARG A 213 5.93 -15.01 2.03
#